data_AF-X1PXM8-F1
#
_entry.id   AF-X1PXM8-F1
#
_cell.length_a   1.000
_cell.length_b   1.000
_cell.length_c   1.000
_cell.angle_alpha   90.00
_cell.angle_beta   90.00
_cell.angle_gamma   90.00
#
_symmetry.space_group_name_H-M   'P 1'
#
loop_
_entity.id
_entity.type
_entity.pdbx_description
1 polymer ?
#
loop_
_entity_poly.entity_id
_entity_poly.type
_entity_poly.pdbx_seq_one_letter_code
_entity_poly.pdbx_strand_id
1 'polypeptide(L)'
;MKAQVEKVQRKNIKEVRVAICPQYGCSNIKKVKPLKLRFLGFNKYPKCLTHKVPLVFVDEFVGNFIQAVNSCLYDYSSLPPKDLLIRIAVDAPYELLTFINSWMFCNPIGRGGRIVSRYFDGLSKAYIKQLSRKQRKAIQSENISKNKYSMLQRGLGKIAQEFTNFLQDLREKSLIFYDPDEVKPLSEIVYKITRNWLQNQLNLIHVSKRKNKGEMDLQNDYLLTLKENYDTILHAGTCSLLLGDTQSVLIEKISAFELYSAYHEFLCSGLCKEICKIDLEHLLEE
;
A
#
# COMPACT_ATOMS: atom_id res chain seq x y z
N MET A 1 5.28 -12.84 5.51
CA MET A 1 3.95 -13.40 5.80
C MET A 1 3.45 -14.24 4.62
N LYS A 2 2.73 -15.33 4.86
CA LYS A 2 2.02 -16.06 3.80
C LYS A 2 0.61 -15.48 3.77
N ALA A 3 0.34 -14.57 2.83
CA ALA A 3 -1.00 -14.00 2.67
C ALA A 3 -2.05 -15.11 2.75
N GLN A 4 -3.06 -14.91 3.60
CA GLN A 4 -4.19 -15.81 3.71
C GLN A 4 -4.75 -16.03 2.30
N VAL A 5 -4.66 -17.27 1.83
CA VAL A 5 -5.05 -17.63 0.47
C VAL A 5 -6.57 -17.64 0.44
N GLU A 6 -7.18 -16.53 0.03
CA GLU A 6 -8.56 -16.56 -0.43
C GLU A 6 -8.70 -17.70 -1.43
N LYS A 7 -9.59 -18.64 -1.14
CA LYS A 7 -9.87 -19.78 -1.99
C LYS A 7 -10.49 -19.26 -3.29
N VAL A 8 -9.65 -18.94 -4.28
CA VAL A 8 -10.06 -18.58 -5.64
C VAL A 8 -11.01 -19.65 -6.13
N GLN A 9 -12.30 -19.32 -6.30
CA GLN A 9 -13.32 -20.26 -6.75
C GLN A 9 -13.00 -20.70 -8.19
N ARG A 10 -12.45 -21.91 -8.31
CA ARG A 10 -11.91 -22.48 -9.56
C ARG A 10 -12.98 -22.85 -10.59
N LYS A 11 -14.27 -22.87 -10.23
CA LYS A 11 -15.28 -23.68 -10.94
C LYS A 11 -15.96 -23.00 -12.14
N ASN A 12 -15.85 -21.69 -12.34
CA ASN A 12 -16.74 -20.98 -13.29
C ASN A 12 -16.02 -20.02 -14.27
N ILE A 13 -14.80 -20.32 -14.73
CA ILE A 13 -14.14 -19.47 -15.74
C ILE A 13 -14.78 -19.73 -17.12
N LYS A 14 -15.80 -18.93 -17.45
CA LYS A 14 -16.49 -18.98 -18.75
C LYS A 14 -15.78 -18.18 -19.83
N GLU A 15 -14.93 -17.22 -19.45
CA GLU A 15 -14.31 -16.25 -20.36
C GLU A 15 -12.81 -16.04 -20.13
N VAL A 16 -12.13 -15.45 -21.11
CA VAL A 16 -10.70 -15.13 -21.01
C VAL A 16 -10.52 -13.92 -20.08
N ARG A 17 -9.62 -14.05 -19.10
CA ARG A 17 -9.30 -13.00 -18.11
C ARG A 17 -7.79 -12.85 -17.96
N VAL A 18 -7.35 -11.81 -17.24
CA VAL A 18 -5.96 -11.64 -16.82
C VAL A 18 -5.89 -11.81 -15.31
N ALA A 19 -4.92 -12.60 -14.85
CA ALA A 19 -4.67 -12.87 -13.44
C ALA A 19 -3.26 -12.45 -13.03
N ILE A 20 -3.11 -12.02 -11.79
CA ILE A 20 -1.88 -11.51 -11.18
C ILE A 20 -1.56 -12.27 -9.91
N CYS A 21 -0.30 -12.24 -9.47
CA CYS A 21 0.08 -12.78 -8.18
C CYS A 21 -0.58 -11.97 -7.05
N PRO A 22 -1.18 -12.62 -6.03
CA PRO A 22 -1.78 -11.92 -4.90
C PRO A 22 -0.77 -11.25 -3.95
N GLN A 23 0.53 -11.53 -4.11
CA GLN A 23 1.57 -10.83 -3.37
C GLN A 23 1.82 -9.47 -4.03
N TYR A 24 1.55 -8.38 -3.29
CA TYR A 24 1.71 -7.03 -3.81
C TYR A 24 3.12 -6.77 -4.32
N GLY A 25 3.25 -6.00 -5.38
CA GLY A 25 4.54 -5.72 -6.03
C GLY A 25 5.10 -6.85 -6.90
N CYS A 26 4.52 -8.06 -6.89
CA CYS A 26 4.97 -9.14 -7.76
C CYS A 26 4.55 -8.89 -9.23
N SER A 27 5.51 -8.96 -10.16
CA SER A 27 5.28 -8.73 -11.59
C SER A 27 4.64 -9.90 -12.34
N ASN A 28 4.31 -11.01 -11.66
CA ASN A 28 3.78 -12.20 -12.31
C ASN A 28 2.31 -12.03 -12.69
N ILE A 29 2.08 -11.72 -13.96
CA ILE A 29 0.75 -11.53 -14.57
C ILE A 29 0.61 -12.44 -15.79
N LYS A 30 -0.55 -13.09 -15.93
CA LYS A 30 -0.81 -14.05 -17.01
C LYS A 30 -2.25 -13.96 -17.50
N LYS A 31 -2.42 -14.12 -18.81
CA LYS A 31 -3.74 -14.37 -19.40
C LYS A 31 -4.21 -15.79 -19.10
N VAL A 32 -5.40 -15.92 -18.54
CA VAL A 32 -6.06 -17.19 -18.18
C VAL A 32 -7.18 -17.46 -19.18
N LYS A 33 -7.15 -18.64 -19.80
CA LYS A 33 -8.18 -19.09 -20.73
C LYS A 33 -9.25 -19.91 -20.00
N PRO A 34 -10.51 -19.89 -20.46
CA PRO A 34 -11.55 -20.75 -19.91
C PRO A 34 -11.17 -22.23 -20.07
N LEU A 35 -11.59 -23.04 -19.09
CA LEU A 35 -11.44 -24.49 -19.15
C LEU A 35 -12.42 -25.01 -20.21
N LYS A 36 -11.90 -25.53 -21.34
CA LYS A 36 -12.73 -26.23 -22.32
C LYS A 36 -13.16 -27.58 -21.72
N LEU A 37 -14.40 -27.99 -21.97
CA LEU A 37 -15.01 -29.21 -21.45
C LEU A 37 -14.19 -30.50 -21.75
N ARG A 38 -13.79 -31.14 -20.65
CA ARG A 38 -13.82 -32.57 -20.29
C ARG A 38 -12.96 -33.65 -20.95
N PHE A 39 -12.34 -33.53 -22.13
CA PHE A 39 -11.77 -34.75 -22.72
C PHE A 39 -10.31 -35.10 -22.45
N LEU A 40 -9.36 -34.17 -22.20
CA LEU A 40 -7.97 -34.56 -21.88
C LEU A 40 -7.14 -33.37 -21.36
N GLY A 41 -7.37 -32.91 -20.13
CA GLY A 41 -6.44 -31.93 -19.56
C GLY A 41 -6.82 -31.36 -18.22
N PHE A 42 -6.22 -31.89 -17.15
CA PHE A 42 -6.10 -31.21 -15.87
C PHE A 42 -5.21 -29.96 -16.02
N ASN A 43 -5.69 -28.91 -16.67
CA ASN A 43 -5.00 -27.62 -16.67
C ASN A 43 -5.08 -27.05 -15.25
N LYS A 44 -4.05 -27.33 -14.45
CA LYS A 44 -3.85 -26.73 -13.14
C LYS A 44 -3.92 -25.22 -13.31
N TYR A 45 -4.77 -24.57 -12.53
CA TYR A 45 -4.89 -23.12 -12.50
C TYR A 45 -3.50 -22.49 -12.29
N PRO A 46 -3.13 -21.44 -13.04
CA PRO A 46 -1.77 -20.92 -13.03
C PRO A 46 -1.38 -20.43 -11.64
N LYS A 47 -0.12 -20.70 -11.30
CA LYS A 47 0.52 -20.24 -10.07
C LYS A 47 1.58 -19.20 -10.40
N CYS A 48 1.85 -18.32 -9.45
CA CYS A 48 3.01 -17.45 -9.49
C CYS A 48 4.29 -18.29 -9.52
N LEU A 49 5.22 -17.93 -10.39
CA LEU A 49 6.52 -18.59 -10.54
C LEU A 49 7.41 -18.38 -9.32
N THR A 50 7.35 -17.20 -8.71
CA THR A 50 8.14 -16.82 -7.52
C THR A 50 7.52 -17.39 -6.26
N HIS A 51 6.25 -17.03 -5.99
CA HIS A 51 5.61 -17.33 -4.70
C HIS A 51 4.87 -18.67 -4.65
N LYS A 52 4.75 -19.38 -5.79
CA LYS A 52 4.07 -20.68 -5.92
C LYS A 52 2.60 -20.72 -5.45
N VAL A 53 1.98 -19.56 -5.23
CA VAL A 53 0.55 -19.40 -4.90
C VAL A 53 -0.31 -19.28 -6.17
N PRO A 54 -1.60 -19.65 -6.14
CA PRO A 54 -2.53 -19.39 -7.24
C PRO A 54 -2.60 -17.90 -7.59
N LEU A 55 -2.71 -17.58 -8.87
CA LEU A 55 -2.98 -16.20 -9.31
C LEU A 55 -4.44 -15.79 -8.96
N VAL A 56 -4.68 -14.51 -8.77
CA VAL A 56 -6.02 -13.92 -8.57
C VAL A 56 -6.37 -13.07 -9.77
N PHE A 57 -7.65 -12.90 -10.10
CA PHE A 57 -8.00 -12.04 -11.22
C PHE A 57 -7.72 -10.58 -10.90
N VAL A 58 -7.27 -9.82 -11.91
CA VAL A 58 -6.85 -8.43 -11.69
C VAL A 58 -7.99 -7.56 -11.15
N ASP A 59 -9.22 -7.76 -11.62
CA ASP A 59 -10.39 -7.01 -11.16
C ASP A 59 -10.87 -7.37 -9.74
N GLU A 60 -10.41 -8.51 -9.20
CA GLU A 60 -10.61 -8.89 -7.79
C GLU A 60 -9.45 -8.35 -6.93
N PHE A 61 -8.24 -8.35 -7.47
CA PHE A 61 -7.02 -7.93 -6.78
C PHE A 61 -6.95 -6.43 -6.48
N VAL A 62 -7.29 -5.57 -7.46
CA VAL A 62 -7.00 -4.13 -7.34
C VAL A 62 -7.78 -3.44 -6.22
N GLY A 63 -9.00 -3.89 -5.93
CA GLY A 63 -9.79 -3.35 -4.81
C GLY A 63 -9.13 -3.64 -3.46
N ASN A 64 -8.76 -4.90 -3.22
CA ASN A 64 -8.06 -5.29 -1.99
C ASN A 64 -6.73 -4.56 -1.85
N PHE A 65 -6.01 -4.35 -2.96
CA PHE A 65 -4.78 -3.56 -2.96
C PHE A 65 -5.00 -2.11 -2.54
N ILE A 66 -6.04 -1.43 -3.05
CA ILE A 66 -6.35 -0.06 -2.63
C ILE A 66 -6.78 0.01 -1.16
N GLN A 67 -7.57 -0.96 -0.68
CA GLN A 67 -7.93 -1.04 0.74
C GLN A 67 -6.69 -1.16 1.63
N ALA A 68 -5.74 -2.02 1.26
CA ALA A 68 -4.47 -2.19 1.94
C ALA A 68 -3.58 -0.94 1.95
N VAL A 69 -3.57 -0.21 0.83
CA VAL A 69 -2.88 1.08 0.72
C VAL A 69 -3.53 2.10 1.65
N ASN A 70 -4.84 2.24 1.59
CA ASN A 70 -5.58 3.22 2.41
C ASN A 70 -5.44 2.91 3.90
N SER A 71 -5.49 1.64 4.30
CA SER A 71 -5.27 1.25 5.70
C SER A 71 -3.85 1.48 6.18
N CYS A 72 -2.86 1.56 5.28
CA CYS A 72 -1.50 1.96 5.64
C CYS A 72 -1.31 3.47 5.71
N LEU A 73 -1.86 4.21 4.73
CA LEU A 73 -1.64 5.65 4.61
C LEU A 73 -2.47 6.48 5.59
N TYR A 74 -3.63 5.96 6.00
CA TYR A 74 -4.60 6.66 6.85
C TYR A 74 -4.92 5.90 8.14
N ASP A 75 -4.06 4.97 8.58
CA ASP A 75 -4.19 4.40 9.94
C ASP A 75 -3.93 5.47 10.99
N TYR A 76 -4.45 5.30 12.21
CA TYR A 76 -4.13 6.13 13.35
C TYR A 76 -2.62 6.17 13.62
N SER A 77 -1.92 5.05 13.39
CA SER A 77 -0.47 5.02 13.48
C SER A 77 0.24 5.82 12.38
N SER A 78 -0.45 6.36 11.38
CA SER A 78 0.18 7.25 10.40
C SER A 78 0.51 8.63 10.95
N LEU A 79 -0.06 9.00 12.10
CA LEU A 79 0.23 10.25 12.81
C LEU A 79 1.70 10.32 13.26
N PRO A 80 2.25 11.53 13.44
CA PRO A 80 3.59 11.68 13.99
C PRO A 80 3.71 11.03 15.38
N PRO A 81 4.82 10.34 15.69
CA PRO A 81 5.03 9.74 17.00
C PRO A 81 5.03 10.78 18.12
N LYS A 82 4.33 10.47 19.22
CA LYS A 82 4.17 11.38 20.36
C LYS A 82 5.50 11.84 20.96
N ASP A 83 6.48 10.95 21.05
CA ASP A 83 7.80 11.28 21.59
C ASP A 83 8.59 12.26 20.69
N LEU A 84 8.35 12.23 19.38
CA LEU A 84 8.89 13.22 18.44
C LEU A 84 8.17 14.57 18.57
N LEU A 85 6.84 14.55 18.66
CA LEU A 85 6.03 15.76 18.86
C LEU A 85 6.41 16.49 20.15
N ILE A 86 6.56 15.78 21.27
CA ILE A 86 6.98 16.36 22.55
C ILE A 86 8.32 17.08 22.41
N ARG A 87 9.31 16.48 21.73
CA ARG A 87 10.63 17.12 21.52
C ARG A 87 10.51 18.40 20.71
N ILE A 88 9.69 18.39 19.66
CA ILE A 88 9.46 19.58 18.82
C ILE A 88 8.69 20.65 19.59
N ALA A 89 7.67 20.28 20.36
CA ALA A 89 6.91 21.21 21.18
C ALA A 89 7.78 21.92 22.23
N VAL A 90 8.76 21.23 22.80
CA VAL A 90 9.70 21.81 23.78
C VAL A 90 10.72 22.72 23.12
N ASP A 91 11.38 22.27 22.05
CA ASP A 91 12.55 22.96 21.48
C ASP A 91 12.19 23.96 20.36
N ALA A 92 11.02 23.79 19.73
CA ALA A 92 10.51 24.60 18.61
C ALA A 92 8.97 24.69 18.61
N PRO A 93 8.32 25.19 19.68
CA PRO A 93 6.86 25.16 19.85
C PRO A 93 6.09 25.80 18.69
N TYR A 94 6.59 26.92 18.15
CA TYR A 94 5.95 27.65 17.05
C TYR A 94 6.00 26.90 15.71
N GLU A 95 6.77 25.82 15.62
CA GLU A 95 6.90 25.00 14.40
C GLU A 95 6.15 23.67 14.48
N LEU A 96 5.51 23.36 15.62
CA LEU A 96 4.80 22.10 15.82
C LEU A 96 3.70 21.87 14.77
N LEU A 97 2.87 22.89 14.54
CA LEU A 97 1.80 22.84 13.54
C LEU A 97 2.36 22.61 12.13
N THR A 98 3.38 23.38 11.75
CA THR A 98 4.06 23.25 10.45
C THR A 98 4.67 21.87 10.28
N PHE A 99 5.25 21.30 11.34
CA PHE A 99 5.82 19.96 11.32
C PHE A 99 4.73 18.89 11.11
N ILE A 100 3.64 18.93 11.87
CA ILE A 100 2.51 18.01 11.72
C ILE A 100 1.95 18.11 10.30
N ASN A 101 1.78 19.33 9.79
CA ASN A 101 1.29 19.59 8.44
C ASN A 101 2.18 18.94 7.37
N SER A 102 3.49 19.18 7.44
CA SER A 102 4.47 18.57 6.52
C SER A 102 4.51 17.04 6.65
N TRP A 103 4.36 16.48 7.86
CA TRP A 103 4.30 15.04 8.08
C TRP A 103 3.09 14.40 7.38
N MET A 104 1.91 15.01 7.59
CA MET A 104 0.66 14.56 7.00
C MET A 104 0.63 14.75 5.47
N PHE A 105 1.46 15.62 4.91
CA PHE A 105 1.73 15.66 3.47
C PHE A 105 2.65 14.51 3.02
N CYS A 106 3.77 14.29 3.71
CA CYS A 106 4.82 13.36 3.30
C CYS A 106 4.37 11.90 3.23
N ASN A 107 3.53 11.45 4.17
CA ASN A 107 3.12 10.04 4.21
C ASN A 107 2.14 9.67 3.06
N PRO A 108 0.91 10.20 2.98
CA PRO A 108 -0.05 9.83 1.96
C PRO A 108 0.37 10.28 0.55
N ILE A 109 0.86 11.52 0.38
CA ILE A 109 1.16 12.07 -0.95
C ILE A 109 2.60 11.84 -1.35
N GLY A 110 3.55 12.30 -0.52
CA GLY A 110 4.98 12.23 -0.84
C GLY A 110 5.44 10.80 -1.11
N ARG A 111 5.03 9.86 -0.24
CA ARG A 111 5.33 8.43 -0.36
C ARG A 111 4.25 7.65 -1.09
N GLY A 112 3.04 7.64 -0.53
CA GLY A 112 1.94 6.76 -0.94
C GLY A 112 1.53 6.98 -2.40
N GLY A 113 1.13 8.21 -2.73
CA GLY A 113 0.70 8.60 -4.07
C GLY A 113 1.73 8.26 -5.15
N ARG A 114 3.01 8.54 -4.89
CA ARG A 114 4.11 8.23 -5.82
C ARG A 114 4.27 6.72 -6.06
N ILE A 115 4.22 5.90 -5.02
CA ILE A 115 4.40 4.44 -5.11
C ILE A 115 3.22 3.80 -5.82
N VAL A 116 2.00 4.17 -5.43
CA VAL A 116 0.75 3.66 -6.01
C VAL A 116 0.66 4.04 -7.49
N SER A 117 0.95 5.29 -7.84
CA SER A 117 0.92 5.75 -9.24
C SER A 117 1.89 4.95 -10.14
N ARG A 118 3.13 4.75 -9.68
CA ARG A 118 4.12 3.93 -10.41
C ARG A 118 3.66 2.47 -10.55
N TYR A 119 3.04 1.92 -9.50
CA TYR A 119 2.53 0.56 -9.52
C TYR A 119 1.38 0.40 -10.52
N PHE A 120 0.40 1.31 -10.51
CA PHE A 120 -0.74 1.26 -11.41
C PHE A 120 -0.35 1.49 -12.88
N ASP A 121 0.63 2.35 -13.16
CA ASP A 121 1.21 2.48 -14.50
C ASP A 121 1.86 1.16 -14.96
N GLY A 122 2.69 0.55 -14.11
CA GLY A 122 3.31 -0.75 -14.36
C GLY A 122 2.29 -1.87 -14.57
N LEU A 123 1.26 -1.93 -13.72
CA LEU A 123 0.16 -2.89 -13.78
C LEU A 123 -0.63 -2.74 -15.10
N SER A 124 -0.99 -1.51 -15.47
CA SER A 124 -1.70 -1.21 -16.71
C SER A 124 -0.90 -1.65 -17.94
N LYS A 125 0.39 -1.29 -17.99
CA LYS A 125 1.32 -1.72 -19.06
C LYS A 125 1.43 -3.23 -19.13
N ALA A 126 1.60 -3.90 -17.98
CA ALA A 126 1.72 -5.34 -17.91
C ALA A 126 0.42 -6.05 -18.34
N TYR A 127 -0.74 -5.49 -17.98
CA TYR A 127 -2.05 -5.99 -18.40
C TYR A 127 -2.22 -5.91 -19.91
N ILE A 128 -1.94 -4.73 -20.50
CA ILE A 128 -2.05 -4.50 -21.95
C ILE A 128 -1.10 -5.44 -22.74
N LYS A 129 0.10 -5.72 -22.21
CA LYS A 129 1.05 -6.68 -22.82
C LYS A 129 0.47 -8.11 -22.92
N GLN A 130 -0.49 -8.49 -22.09
CA GLN A 130 -1.15 -9.80 -22.18
C GLN A 130 -2.15 -9.89 -23.35
N LEU A 131 -2.53 -8.76 -23.94
CA LEU A 131 -3.56 -8.66 -24.97
C LEU A 131 -2.97 -8.72 -26.39
N SER A 132 -3.61 -9.49 -27.28
CA SER A 132 -3.25 -9.48 -28.70
C SER A 132 -3.60 -8.15 -29.37
N ARG A 133 -3.04 -7.87 -30.54
CA ARG A 133 -3.40 -6.66 -31.34
C ARG A 133 -4.91 -6.59 -31.62
N LYS A 134 -5.54 -7.73 -31.93
CA LYS A 134 -7.00 -7.83 -32.16
C LYS A 134 -7.80 -7.49 -30.90
N GLN A 135 -7.38 -8.00 -29.75
CA GLN A 135 -8.02 -7.74 -28.46
C GLN A 135 -7.92 -6.25 -28.08
N ARG A 136 -6.73 -5.64 -28.27
CA ARG A 136 -6.53 -4.21 -28.00
C ARG A 136 -7.45 -3.32 -28.85
N LYS A 137 -7.51 -3.57 -30.16
CA LYS A 137 -8.41 -2.82 -31.07
C LYS A 137 -9.87 -2.99 -30.69
N ALA A 138 -10.30 -4.20 -30.36
CA ALA A 138 -11.71 -4.48 -30.01
C ALA A 138 -12.14 -3.86 -28.67
N ILE A 139 -11.22 -3.71 -27.71
CA ILE A 139 -11.52 -3.05 -26.42
C ILE A 139 -11.59 -1.53 -26.57
N GLN A 140 -10.93 -0.95 -27.59
CA GLN A 140 -10.93 0.48 -27.88
C GLN A 140 -12.08 0.92 -28.80
N SER A 141 -12.73 0.00 -29.50
CA SER A 141 -13.83 0.34 -30.41
C SER A 141 -15.13 0.61 -29.66
N GLU A 142 -15.83 1.69 -30.01
CA GLU A 142 -17.13 2.10 -29.45
C GLU A 142 -18.30 1.15 -29.79
N ASN A 143 -18.07 0.12 -30.61
CA ASN A 143 -19.08 -0.88 -30.96
C ASN A 143 -19.31 -1.87 -29.81
N ILE A 144 -20.25 -1.51 -28.94
CA ILE A 144 -20.64 -2.21 -27.70
C ILE A 144 -21.34 -3.56 -27.96
N SER A 145 -21.91 -3.79 -29.15
CA SER A 145 -22.78 -4.94 -29.39
C SER A 145 -21.98 -6.24 -29.62
N LYS A 146 -21.97 -7.09 -28.57
CA LYS A 146 -21.29 -8.41 -28.46
C LYS A 146 -19.77 -8.32 -28.22
N ASN A 147 -19.36 -7.68 -27.12
CA ASN A 147 -17.94 -7.66 -26.76
C ASN A 147 -17.47 -9.04 -26.26
N LYS A 148 -16.97 -9.88 -27.19
CA LYS A 148 -16.27 -11.16 -26.94
C LYS A 148 -15.13 -11.03 -25.92
N TYR A 149 -14.69 -9.81 -25.63
CA TYR A 149 -13.63 -9.46 -24.71
C TYR A 149 -14.09 -8.61 -23.52
N SER A 150 -15.39 -8.65 -23.18
CA SER A 150 -16.01 -7.91 -22.08
C SER A 150 -15.25 -8.06 -20.76
N MET A 151 -14.85 -9.28 -20.38
CA MET A 151 -14.10 -9.50 -19.14
C MET A 151 -12.65 -8.96 -19.19
N LEU A 152 -12.05 -8.85 -20.38
CA LEU A 152 -10.75 -8.20 -20.54
C LEU A 152 -10.89 -6.67 -20.45
N GLN A 153 -11.96 -6.11 -21.00
CA GLN A 153 -12.31 -4.70 -20.86
C GLN A 153 -12.62 -4.37 -19.39
N ARG A 154 -13.40 -5.21 -18.70
CA ARG A 154 -13.73 -5.06 -17.28
C ARG A 154 -12.47 -5.02 -16.41
N GLY A 155 -11.50 -5.90 -16.64
CA GLY A 155 -10.25 -5.88 -15.87
C GLY A 155 -9.45 -4.59 -16.05
N LEU A 156 -9.37 -4.06 -17.28
CA LEU A 156 -8.72 -2.77 -17.54
C LEU A 156 -9.52 -1.60 -16.93
N GLY A 157 -10.84 -1.62 -17.10
CA GLY A 157 -11.75 -0.64 -16.53
C GLY A 157 -11.69 -0.61 -15.01
N LYS A 158 -11.52 -1.76 -14.35
CA LYS A 158 -11.37 -1.83 -12.89
C LYS A 158 -10.02 -1.27 -12.43
N ILE A 159 -8.92 -1.50 -13.15
CA ILE A 159 -7.64 -0.82 -12.87
C ILE A 159 -7.82 0.70 -12.93
N ALA A 160 -8.44 1.21 -14.01
CA ALA A 160 -8.66 2.64 -14.18
C ALA A 160 -9.56 3.21 -13.08
N GLN A 161 -10.70 2.55 -12.81
CA GLN A 161 -11.66 2.96 -11.79
C GLN A 161 -11.02 3.04 -10.40
N GLU A 162 -10.35 1.97 -9.96
CA GLU A 162 -9.73 1.96 -8.62
C GLU A 162 -8.61 3.01 -8.50
N PHE A 163 -7.84 3.24 -9.56
CA PHE A 163 -6.84 4.29 -9.54
C PHE A 163 -7.46 5.70 -9.51
N THR A 164 -8.53 5.93 -10.27
CA THR A 164 -9.27 7.20 -10.22
C THR A 164 -9.84 7.45 -8.84
N ASN A 165 -10.50 6.46 -8.23
CA ASN A 165 -11.03 6.56 -6.88
C ASN A 165 -9.90 6.87 -5.88
N PHE A 166 -8.77 6.16 -5.96
CA PHE A 166 -7.61 6.44 -5.11
C PHE A 166 -7.11 7.88 -5.25
N LEU A 167 -7.03 8.42 -6.48
CA LEU A 167 -6.59 9.81 -6.68
C LEU A 167 -7.61 10.85 -6.17
N GLN A 168 -8.90 10.55 -6.28
CA GLN A 168 -9.96 11.38 -5.70
C GLN A 168 -9.89 11.37 -4.18
N ASP A 169 -9.84 10.19 -3.56
CA ASP A 169 -9.69 10.02 -2.11
C ASP A 169 -8.43 10.72 -1.60
N LEU A 170 -7.30 10.55 -2.30
CA LEU A 170 -6.03 11.19 -1.96
C LEU A 170 -6.19 12.72 -1.92
N ARG A 171 -6.88 13.30 -2.91
CA ARG A 171 -7.15 14.74 -2.98
C ARG A 171 -8.14 15.21 -1.91
N GLU A 172 -9.23 14.50 -1.71
CA GLU A 172 -10.26 14.89 -0.74
C GLU A 172 -9.72 14.81 0.69
N LYS A 173 -9.05 13.70 1.03
CA LYS A 173 -8.42 13.52 2.34
C LYS A 173 -7.22 14.44 2.56
N SER A 174 -6.50 14.79 1.50
CA SER A 174 -5.36 15.72 1.63
C SER A 174 -5.77 17.04 2.26
N LEU A 175 -6.91 17.59 1.83
CA LEU A 175 -7.45 18.86 2.32
C LEU A 175 -8.03 18.77 3.74
N ILE A 176 -8.25 17.55 4.25
CA ILE A 176 -8.70 17.33 5.62
C ILE A 176 -7.51 17.32 6.59
N PHE A 177 -6.40 16.70 6.18
CA PHE A 177 -5.31 16.35 7.08
C PHE A 177 -4.09 17.28 7.00
N TYR A 178 -3.95 18.06 5.93
CA TYR A 178 -2.92 19.07 5.84
C TYR A 178 -3.38 20.24 4.97
N ASP A 179 -2.83 21.42 5.22
CA ASP A 179 -2.95 22.60 4.38
C ASP A 179 -1.75 22.67 3.41
N PRO A 180 -1.97 22.58 2.08
CA PRO A 180 -0.90 22.69 1.09
C PRO A 180 -0.06 23.97 1.21
N ASP A 181 -0.66 25.09 1.62
CA ASP A 181 0.02 26.38 1.69
C ASP A 181 0.94 26.47 2.93
N GLU A 182 0.73 25.61 3.92
CA GLU A 182 1.53 25.50 5.14
C GLU A 182 2.61 24.39 5.06
N VAL A 183 2.77 23.72 3.92
CA VAL A 183 3.86 22.74 3.73
C VAL A 183 5.16 23.49 3.46
N LYS A 184 6.02 23.53 4.48
CA LYS A 184 7.28 24.29 4.45
C LYS A 184 8.48 23.39 4.77
N PRO A 185 9.69 23.72 4.27
CA PRO A 185 10.92 23.06 4.69
C PRO A 185 11.10 23.17 6.21
N LEU A 186 11.64 22.13 6.83
CA LEU A 186 11.95 22.14 8.26
C LEU A 186 13.02 23.18 8.58
N SER A 187 12.88 23.89 9.70
CA SER A 187 13.97 24.71 10.22
C SER A 187 15.17 23.86 10.63
N GLU A 188 16.32 24.49 10.86
CA GLU A 188 17.52 23.79 11.31
C GLU A 188 17.30 23.06 12.65
N ILE A 189 16.49 23.62 13.56
CA ILE A 189 16.19 23.04 14.86
C ILE A 189 15.35 21.77 14.67
N VAL A 190 14.21 21.89 13.98
CA VAL A 190 13.30 20.76 13.74
C VAL A 190 13.98 19.69 12.90
N TYR A 191 14.80 20.06 11.92
CA TYR A 191 15.61 19.13 11.14
C TYR A 191 16.56 18.31 12.02
N LYS A 192 17.29 18.95 12.95
CA LYS A 192 18.20 18.24 13.88
C LYS A 192 17.44 17.28 14.79
N ILE A 193 16.31 17.71 15.36
CA ILE A 193 15.46 16.86 16.22
C ILE A 193 14.98 15.64 15.44
N THR A 194 14.40 15.88 14.26
CA THR A 194 13.85 14.86 13.36
C THR A 194 14.91 13.85 12.92
N ARG A 195 16.11 14.34 12.55
CA ARG A 195 17.25 13.50 12.17
C ARG A 195 17.75 12.63 13.33
N ASN A 196 17.91 13.20 14.52
CA ASN A 196 18.34 12.46 15.70
C ASN A 196 17.31 11.39 16.08
N TRP A 197 16.03 11.72 16.03
CA TRP A 197 14.95 10.77 16.27
C TRP A 197 14.98 9.61 15.28
N LEU A 198 15.09 9.90 13.97
CA LEU A 198 15.20 8.86 12.93
C LEU A 198 16.36 7.91 13.23
N GLN A 199 17.53 8.45 13.55
CA GLN A 199 18.72 7.64 13.80
C GLN A 199 18.56 6.70 15.00
N ASN A 200 17.84 7.15 16.04
CA ASN A 200 17.48 6.30 17.17
C ASN A 200 16.51 5.17 16.78
N GLN A 201 15.48 5.47 15.99
CA GLN A 201 14.53 4.45 15.52
C GLN A 201 15.23 3.40 14.65
N LEU A 202 16.12 3.81 13.75
CA LEU A 202 16.88 2.88 12.92
C LEU A 202 17.73 1.91 13.76
N ASN A 203 18.28 2.38 14.89
CA ASN A 203 19.02 1.52 15.81
C ASN A 203 18.11 0.51 16.52
N LEU A 204 16.92 0.93 16.98
CA LEU A 204 15.93 0.05 17.62
C LEU A 204 15.47 -1.07 16.69
N ILE A 205 15.17 -0.70 15.45
CA ILE A 205 14.78 -1.60 14.38
C ILE A 205 15.89 -2.67 14.14
N HIS A 206 17.16 -2.25 14.05
CA HIS A 206 18.28 -3.19 13.90
C HIS A 206 18.50 -4.11 15.11
N VAL A 207 18.16 -3.67 16.32
CA VAL A 207 18.34 -4.44 17.57
C VAL A 207 17.23 -5.46 17.78
N SER A 208 15.97 -5.14 17.47
CA SER A 208 14.83 -6.06 17.65
C SER A 208 15.00 -7.35 16.83
N LYS A 209 15.61 -7.25 15.64
CA LYS A 209 15.98 -8.39 14.79
C LYS A 209 16.94 -9.39 15.43
N ARG A 210 17.83 -8.96 16.33
CA ARG A 210 18.79 -9.86 17.00
C ARG A 210 18.12 -10.73 18.07
N LYS A 211 16.90 -10.41 18.51
CA LYS A 211 16.24 -11.07 19.65
C LYS A 211 15.21 -12.15 19.29
N ASN A 212 14.81 -12.34 18.04
CA ASN A 212 13.66 -13.21 17.75
C ASN A 212 14.04 -14.64 17.30
N LYS A 213 14.30 -15.50 18.30
CA LYS A 213 13.95 -16.93 18.36
C LYS A 213 13.57 -17.26 19.82
N GLY A 214 12.42 -16.77 20.26
CA GLY A 214 11.86 -17.07 21.58
C GLY A 214 10.34 -17.04 21.48
N GLU A 215 9.71 -18.08 22.01
CA GLU A 215 8.28 -18.38 21.97
C GLU A 215 7.44 -17.19 22.46
N MET A 216 6.58 -16.64 21.59
CA MET A 216 5.48 -15.78 22.00
C MET A 216 4.19 -16.59 21.88
N ASP A 217 3.62 -16.90 23.05
CA ASP A 217 2.29 -17.45 23.22
C ASP A 217 1.23 -16.37 22.98
N LEU A 218 0.08 -16.77 22.43
CA LEU A 218 -1.09 -15.97 22.00
C LEU A 218 -0.93 -15.16 20.69
N GLN A 219 -1.68 -15.59 19.68
CA GLN A 219 -1.66 -15.08 18.31
C GLN A 219 -2.01 -13.57 18.17
N ASN A 220 -2.81 -13.02 19.08
CA ASN A 220 -3.19 -11.61 19.08
C ASN A 220 -2.05 -10.71 19.57
N ASP A 221 -1.35 -11.11 20.63
CA ASP A 221 -0.18 -10.36 21.13
C ASP A 221 0.93 -10.33 20.08
N TYR A 222 1.09 -11.40 19.31
CA TYR A 222 2.02 -11.44 18.18
C TYR A 222 1.66 -10.43 17.07
N LEU A 223 0.40 -10.34 16.64
CA LEU A 223 -0.01 -9.42 15.56
C LEU A 223 0.08 -7.95 16.00
N LEU A 224 -0.21 -7.66 17.26
CA LEU A 224 -0.04 -6.33 17.84
C LEU A 224 1.44 -5.92 17.84
N THR A 225 2.33 -6.75 18.39
CA THR A 225 3.78 -6.49 18.35
C THR A 225 4.30 -6.39 16.91
N LEU A 226 3.76 -7.20 15.99
CA LEU A 226 4.12 -7.09 14.58
C LEU A 226 3.69 -5.73 14.01
N LYS A 227 2.47 -5.28 14.30
CA LYS A 227 1.98 -3.96 13.87
C LYS A 227 2.87 -2.84 14.38
N GLU A 228 3.24 -2.83 15.66
CA GLU A 228 4.12 -1.82 16.24
C GLU A 228 5.46 -1.72 15.50
N ASN A 229 6.04 -2.86 15.10
CA ASN A 229 7.27 -2.89 14.30
C ASN A 229 7.04 -2.25 12.91
N TYR A 230 5.95 -2.59 12.22
CA TYR A 230 5.61 -2.00 10.93
C TYR A 230 5.24 -0.52 11.01
N ASP A 231 4.59 -0.08 12.08
CA ASP A 231 4.30 1.33 12.38
C ASP A 231 5.63 2.10 12.53
N THR A 232 6.60 1.56 13.27
CA THR A 232 7.93 2.17 13.43
C THR A 232 8.64 2.32 12.09
N ILE A 233 8.55 1.31 11.21
CA ILE A 233 9.09 1.36 9.85
C ILE A 233 8.37 2.41 9.00
N LEU A 234 7.04 2.51 9.11
CA LEU A 234 6.24 3.54 8.45
C LEU A 234 6.71 4.94 8.88
N HIS A 235 6.81 5.21 10.19
CA HIS A 235 7.24 6.49 10.72
C HIS A 235 8.65 6.87 10.29
N ALA A 236 9.61 5.95 10.40
CA ALA A 236 10.97 6.21 9.98
C ALA A 236 11.04 6.49 8.46
N GLY A 237 10.20 5.84 7.65
CA GLY A 237 10.09 6.10 6.22
C GLY A 237 9.52 7.50 5.91
N THR A 238 8.51 7.93 6.65
CA THR A 238 7.94 9.28 6.55
C THR A 238 8.95 10.35 6.98
N CYS A 239 9.66 10.09 8.08
CA CYS A 239 10.69 10.96 8.62
C CYS A 239 11.88 11.13 7.65
N SER A 240 12.32 10.06 7.00
CA SER A 240 13.34 10.12 5.93
C SER A 240 12.93 11.06 4.80
N LEU A 241 11.67 11.00 4.36
CA LEU A 241 11.15 11.86 3.30
C LEU A 241 11.08 13.33 3.72
N LEU A 242 10.68 13.60 4.96
CA LEU A 242 10.66 14.96 5.53
C LEU A 242 12.06 15.61 5.53
N LEU A 243 13.10 14.81 5.79
CA LEU A 243 14.48 15.27 5.77
C LEU A 243 15.06 15.46 4.35
N GLY A 244 14.24 15.24 3.30
CA GLY A 244 14.67 15.30 1.91
C GLY A 244 15.56 14.13 1.50
N ASP A 245 15.75 13.13 2.37
CA ASP A 245 16.52 11.94 2.03
C ASP A 245 15.64 11.00 1.20
N THR A 246 15.85 11.10 -0.12
CA THR A 246 15.25 10.17 -1.08
C THR A 246 16.03 8.87 -1.19
N GLN A 247 17.20 8.76 -0.54
CA GLN A 247 17.83 7.47 -0.41
C GLN A 247 16.90 6.60 0.38
N SER A 248 16.65 5.45 -0.21
CA SER A 248 16.01 4.35 0.42
C SER A 248 16.78 3.97 1.68
N VAL A 249 16.46 4.60 2.80
CA VAL A 249 16.21 3.83 4.00
C VAL A 249 14.90 3.08 3.64
N LEU A 250 14.85 2.09 2.74
CA LEU A 250 15.21 0.68 3.01
C LEU A 250 15.58 0.46 4.47
N ILE A 251 14.69 0.93 5.35
CA ILE A 251 14.55 0.44 6.70
C ILE A 251 14.26 -1.05 6.48
N GLU A 252 15.32 -1.85 6.58
CA GLU A 252 15.29 -3.32 6.61
C GLU A 252 14.96 -4.13 5.35
N LYS A 253 15.02 -3.56 4.15
CA LYS A 253 14.58 -4.25 2.90
C LYS A 253 13.08 -4.52 2.82
N ILE A 254 12.28 -4.00 3.76
CA ILE A 254 10.82 -4.07 3.68
C ILE A 254 10.37 -3.10 2.60
N SER A 255 9.81 -3.67 1.52
CA SER A 255 9.29 -2.87 0.42
C SER A 255 7.97 -2.21 0.85
N ALA A 256 7.58 -1.12 0.18
CA ALA A 256 6.26 -0.53 0.42
C ALA A 256 5.12 -1.52 0.14
N PHE A 257 5.31 -2.47 -0.78
CA PHE A 257 4.32 -3.51 -1.04
C PHE A 257 4.22 -4.54 0.09
N GLU A 258 5.32 -4.82 0.77
CA GLU A 258 5.32 -5.65 1.97
C GLU A 258 4.62 -4.93 3.12
N LEU A 259 4.88 -3.63 3.27
CA LEU A 259 4.16 -2.77 4.22
C LEU A 259 2.64 -2.81 3.95
N TYR A 260 2.20 -2.55 2.71
CA TYR A 260 0.78 -2.64 2.35
C TYR A 260 0.20 -4.04 2.60
N SER A 261 0.97 -5.10 2.32
CA SER A 261 0.52 -6.47 2.59
C SER A 261 0.30 -6.69 4.09
N ALA A 262 1.17 -6.14 4.94
CA ALA A 262 1.01 -6.23 6.39
C ALA A 262 -0.19 -5.44 6.90
N TYR A 263 -0.38 -4.20 6.42
CA TYR A 263 -1.55 -3.37 6.78
C TYR A 263 -2.88 -3.95 6.28
N HIS A 264 -2.88 -4.74 5.21
CA HIS A 264 -4.06 -5.51 4.83
C HIS A 264 -4.38 -6.59 5.88
N GLU A 265 -3.38 -7.31 6.39
CA GLU A 265 -3.57 -8.31 7.45
C GLU A 265 -4.02 -7.65 8.77
N PHE A 266 -3.48 -6.49 9.11
CA PHE A 266 -3.90 -5.70 10.28
C PHE A 266 -5.35 -5.20 10.15
N LEU A 267 -5.73 -4.68 8.98
CA LEU A 267 -7.09 -4.27 8.69
C LEU A 267 -8.07 -5.43 8.85
N CYS A 268 -7.79 -6.58 8.22
CA CYS A 268 -8.61 -7.78 8.33
C CYS A 268 -8.72 -8.31 9.77
N SER A 269 -7.75 -7.98 10.63
CA SER A 269 -7.73 -8.36 12.05
C SER A 269 -8.36 -7.31 12.97
N GLY A 270 -8.88 -6.20 12.43
CA GLY A 270 -9.46 -5.11 13.22
C GLY A 270 -8.44 -4.27 13.98
N LEU A 271 -7.16 -4.33 13.59
CA LEU A 271 -6.08 -3.58 14.25
C LEU A 271 -5.82 -2.21 13.63
N CYS A 272 -6.48 -1.88 12.52
CA CYS A 272 -6.40 -0.57 11.89
C CYS A 272 -7.59 0.31 12.30
N LYS A 273 -7.31 1.59 12.54
CA LYS A 273 -8.31 2.63 12.80
C LYS A 273 -8.04 3.79 11.86
N GLU A 274 -9.02 4.20 11.08
CA GLU A 274 -8.85 5.36 10.18
C GLU A 274 -8.72 6.67 10.98
N ILE A 275 -7.75 7.51 10.59
CA ILE A 275 -7.60 8.85 11.17
C ILE A 275 -8.77 9.77 10.81
N CYS A 276 -9.14 10.62 11.75
CA CYS A 276 -10.14 11.66 11.59
C CYS A 276 -9.54 13.04 11.89
N LYS A 277 -10.22 14.11 11.46
CA LYS A 277 -9.78 15.50 11.68
C LYS A 277 -9.52 15.80 13.16
N ILE A 278 -10.39 15.31 14.04
CA ILE A 278 -10.31 15.50 15.49
C ILE A 278 -9.01 14.91 16.06
N ASP A 279 -8.51 13.80 15.49
CA ASP A 279 -7.26 13.19 15.95
C ASP A 279 -6.07 14.15 15.73
N LEU A 280 -6.09 14.99 14.69
CA LEU A 280 -5.07 16.02 14.45
C LEU A 280 -5.23 17.23 15.37
N GLU A 281 -6.47 17.64 15.64
CA GLU A 281 -6.76 18.76 16.55
C GLU A 281 -6.24 18.44 17.96
N HIS A 282 -6.41 17.21 18.44
CA HIS A 282 -5.85 16.76 19.72
C HIS A 282 -4.31 16.78 19.78
N LEU A 283 -3.60 16.61 18.67
CA LEU A 283 -2.13 16.67 18.66
C LEU A 283 -1.58 18.07 19.01
N LEU A 284 -2.43 19.10 18.89
CA LEU A 284 -2.06 20.50 19.16
C LEU A 284 -2.46 20.94 20.58
N GLU A 285 -3.27 20.14 21.28
CA GLU A 285 -3.76 20.41 22.63
C GLU A 285 -2.90 19.73 23.72
N GLU A 286 -2.12 18.71 23.35
CA GLU A 286 -1.17 17.99 24.23
C GLU A 286 0.22 18.65 24.29
#